data_AF-A0A7C2M2Y8-F1
#
_entry.id   AF-A0A7C2M2Y8-F1
#
_cell.length_a   1.000
_cell.length_b   1.000
_cell.length_c   1.000
_cell.angle_alpha   90.00
_cell.angle_beta   90.00
_cell.angle_gamma   90.00
#
_symmetry.space_group_name_H-M   'P 1'
#
loop_
_entity.id
_entity.type
_entity.pdbx_description
1 polymer ?
#
loop_
_entity_poly.entity_id
_entity_poly.type
_entity_poly.pdbx_seq_one_letter_code
_entity_poly.pdbx_strand_id
1 'polypeptide(L)'
;MSKDLKIRWGLLKGMYIYTIISVGLLGLGMIIMPEKIKSLLSWPVDEPIAFGIMGSVYLAFGLLSILGIRSPLKFVSVLLLQLFYKLILFIGVLLPLFFTNKFPSFAIPMSIIFATYIIGDFIAIPFSYIFTKESNQ
;
A
#
# COMPACT_ATOMS: atom_id res chain seq x y z
N MET A 1 -21.67 -26.24 -6.73
CA MET A 1 -20.37 -26.43 -7.42
C MET A 1 -19.39 -25.43 -6.83
N SER A 2 -18.62 -25.84 -5.82
CA SER A 2 -17.59 -25.00 -5.21
C SER A 2 -16.53 -24.71 -6.28
N LYS A 3 -16.52 -23.49 -6.83
CA LYS A 3 -15.37 -23.04 -7.61
C LYS A 3 -14.15 -23.21 -6.71
N ASP A 4 -13.22 -24.08 -7.07
CA ASP A 4 -11.94 -24.20 -6.38
C ASP A 4 -11.31 -22.81 -6.32
N LEU A 5 -11.36 -22.19 -5.13
CA LEU A 5 -10.76 -20.89 -4.89
C LEU A 5 -9.25 -21.09 -4.93
N LYS A 6 -8.66 -20.91 -6.12
CA LYS A 6 -7.20 -21.00 -6.31
C LYS A 6 -6.52 -19.80 -5.65
N ILE A 7 -6.34 -19.87 -4.34
CA ILE A 7 -5.66 -18.85 -3.54
C ILE A 7 -4.17 -18.91 -3.83
N ARG A 8 -3.60 -17.78 -4.26
CA ARG A 8 -2.18 -17.63 -4.58
C ARG A 8 -1.39 -17.26 -3.33
N TRP A 9 -1.25 -18.21 -2.41
CA TRP A 9 -0.63 -17.99 -1.08
C TRP A 9 0.75 -17.33 -1.12
N GLY A 10 1.60 -17.73 -2.06
CA GLY A 10 2.95 -17.16 -2.21
C GLY A 10 2.91 -15.67 -2.59
N LEU A 11 2.04 -15.29 -3.51
CA LEU A 11 1.87 -13.89 -3.94
C LEU A 11 1.24 -13.04 -2.82
N LEU A 12 0.27 -13.61 -2.11
CA LEU A 12 -0.37 -12.93 -0.97
C LEU A 12 0.64 -12.65 0.16
N LYS A 13 1.45 -13.64 0.54
CA LYS A 13 2.56 -13.45 1.50
C LYS A 13 3.62 -12.50 0.95
N GLY A 14 3.91 -12.56 -0.35
CA GLY A 14 4.82 -11.65 -1.03
C GLY A 14 4.40 -10.18 -0.88
N MET A 15 3.11 -9.87 -1.06
CA MET A 15 2.60 -8.50 -0.88
C MET A 15 2.71 -8.00 0.56
N TYR A 16 2.49 -8.88 1.56
CA TYR A 16 2.74 -8.51 2.96
C TYR A 16 4.21 -8.22 3.24
N ILE A 17 5.12 -9.06 2.75
CA ILE A 17 6.57 -8.84 2.88
C ILE A 17 6.98 -7.54 2.19
N TYR A 18 6.48 -7.31 0.98
CA TYR A 18 6.73 -6.09 0.24
C TYR A 18 6.24 -4.85 1.00
N THR A 19 5.06 -4.92 1.63
CA THR A 19 4.53 -3.87 2.51
C THR A 19 5.45 -3.60 3.69
N ILE A 20 5.91 -4.64 4.39
CA ILE A 20 6.77 -4.50 5.57
C ILE A 20 8.07 -3.78 5.19
N ILE A 21 8.73 -4.24 4.12
CA ILE A 21 10.05 -3.75 3.72
C ILE A 21 9.97 -2.34 3.14
N SER A 22 8.99 -2.04 2.29
CA SER A 22 8.93 -0.73 1.65
C SER A 22 8.15 0.28 2.50
N VAL A 23 6.86 0.03 2.73
CA VAL A 23 5.97 0.99 3.41
C VAL A 23 6.25 1.02 4.92
N GLY A 24 6.46 -0.14 5.54
CA GLY A 24 6.76 -0.23 6.97
C GLY A 24 8.07 0.47 7.34
N LEU A 25 9.16 0.18 6.64
CA LEU A 25 10.44 0.85 6.88
C LEU A 25 10.41 2.33 6.51
N LEU A 26 9.71 2.70 5.44
CA LEU A 26 9.52 4.12 5.09
C LEU A 26 8.76 4.84 6.21
N GLY A 27 7.66 4.28 6.71
CA GLY A 27 6.89 4.87 7.81
C GLY A 27 7.71 5.02 9.09
N LEU A 28 8.51 4.00 9.44
CA LEU A 28 9.46 4.08 10.55
C LEU A 28 10.49 5.19 10.35
N GLY A 29 11.07 5.27 9.15
CA GLY A 29 12.03 6.32 8.79
C GLY A 29 11.42 7.72 8.85
N MET A 30 10.16 7.88 8.44
CA MET A 30 9.45 9.16 8.50
C MET A 30 9.26 9.65 9.94
N ILE A 31 9.09 8.73 10.89
CA ILE A 31 8.90 9.07 12.32
C ILE A 31 10.24 9.33 13.01
N ILE A 32 11.24 8.47 12.79
CA ILE A 32 12.51 8.53 13.53
C ILE A 32 13.51 9.50 12.89
N MET A 33 13.51 9.60 11.56
CA MET A 33 14.51 10.36 10.79
C MET A 33 13.85 11.19 9.66
N PRO A 34 12.89 12.07 9.98
CA PRO A 34 12.09 12.77 8.97
C PRO A 34 12.94 13.57 7.97
N GLU A 35 13.94 14.30 8.45
CA GLU A 35 14.80 15.13 7.59
C GLU A 35 15.64 14.29 6.61
N LYS A 36 16.07 13.10 7.01
CA LYS A 36 16.79 12.19 6.10
C LYS A 36 15.87 11.65 5.01
N ILE A 37 14.63 11.31 5.35
CA ILE A 37 13.65 10.82 4.38
C ILE A 37 13.24 11.92 3.40
N LYS A 38 12.97 13.14 3.90
CA LYS A 38 12.64 14.30 3.04
C LYS A 38 13.76 14.59 2.06
N SER A 39 15.01 14.60 2.51
CA SER A 39 16.19 14.80 1.66
C SER A 39 16.36 13.69 0.62
N LEU A 40 16.20 12.42 1.02
CA LEU A 40 16.34 11.28 0.12
C LEU A 40 15.27 11.26 -0.98
N LEU A 41 14.05 11.67 -0.66
CA LEU A 41 12.91 11.68 -1.58
C LEU A 41 12.71 13.03 -2.28
N SER A 42 13.54 14.04 -1.99
CA SER A 42 13.39 15.41 -2.46
C SER A 42 11.98 15.96 -2.25
N TRP A 43 11.38 15.65 -1.09
CA TRP A 43 9.97 15.93 -0.84
C TRP A 43 9.78 17.36 -0.34
N PRO A 44 8.90 18.17 -0.94
CA PRO A 44 8.70 19.58 -0.56
C PRO A 44 7.74 19.74 0.64
N VAL A 45 7.49 18.67 1.40
CA VAL A 45 6.53 18.70 2.51
C VAL A 45 7.24 19.13 3.79
N ASP A 46 7.01 20.37 4.18
CA ASP A 46 7.58 20.94 5.41
C ASP A 46 6.68 20.81 6.63
N GLU A 47 5.41 20.43 6.46
CA GLU A 47 4.46 20.33 7.57
C GLU A 47 4.70 19.05 8.40
N PRO A 48 5.19 19.17 9.64
CA PRO A 48 5.67 18.03 10.42
C PRO A 48 4.54 17.10 10.88
N ILE A 49 3.33 17.61 11.12
CA ILE A 49 2.22 16.80 11.64
C ILE A 49 1.69 15.86 10.55
N ALA A 50 1.46 16.36 9.34
CA ALA A 50 1.04 15.60 8.17
C ALA A 50 2.07 14.54 7.82
N PHE A 51 3.36 14.89 7.88
CA PHE A 51 4.45 13.95 7.67
C PHE A 51 4.45 12.83 8.73
N GLY A 52 4.24 13.18 10.00
CA GLY A 52 4.09 12.23 11.11
C GLY A 52 2.86 11.32 10.96
N ILE A 53 1.71 11.86 10.52
CA ILE A 53 0.49 11.08 10.24
C ILE A 53 0.76 10.08 9.11
N MET A 54 1.37 10.51 8.00
CA MET A 54 1.74 9.63 6.90
C MET A 54 2.67 8.51 7.37
N GLY A 55 3.72 8.86 8.12
CA GLY A 55 4.66 7.88 8.68
C GLY A 55 3.99 6.87 9.60
N SER A 56 3.07 7.33 10.45
CA SER A 56 2.31 6.48 11.40
C SER A 56 1.38 5.51 10.68
N VAL A 57 0.65 5.97 9.66
CA VAL A 57 -0.21 5.11 8.84
C VAL A 57 0.61 4.07 8.08
N TYR A 58 1.74 4.48 7.49
CA TYR A 58 2.63 3.58 6.76
C TYR A 58 3.25 2.51 7.67
N LEU A 59 3.71 2.92 8.86
CA LEU A 59 4.21 1.99 9.86
C LEU A 59 3.12 1.02 10.31
N ALA A 60 1.88 1.48 10.52
CA ALA A 60 0.75 0.63 10.87
C ALA A 60 0.46 -0.41 9.77
N PHE A 61 0.51 -0.05 8.50
CA PHE A 61 0.40 -1.01 7.39
C PHE A 61 1.50 -2.07 7.43
N GLY A 62 2.74 -1.66 7.71
CA GLY A 62 3.86 -2.59 7.91
C GLY A 62 3.61 -3.56 9.07
N LEU A 63 3.24 -3.05 10.24
CA LEU A 63 2.99 -3.85 11.44
C LEU A 63 1.83 -4.85 11.25
N LEU A 64 0.71 -4.41 10.67
CA LEU A 64 -0.42 -5.29 10.37
C LEU A 64 -0.06 -6.33 9.31
N SER A 65 0.83 -6.01 8.37
CA SER A 65 1.32 -6.96 7.38
C SER A 65 2.17 -8.08 7.99
N ILE A 66 2.84 -7.85 9.12
CA ILE A 66 3.52 -8.93 9.88
C ILE A 66 2.50 -9.98 10.33
N LEU A 67 1.34 -9.54 10.81
CA LEU A 67 0.24 -10.45 11.17
C LEU A 67 -0.34 -11.15 9.93
N GLY A 68 -0.38 -10.43 8.80
CA GLY A 68 -0.77 -10.96 7.49
C GLY A 68 0.11 -12.11 6.99
N ILE A 69 1.41 -12.17 7.33
CA ILE A 69 2.25 -13.33 6.96
C ILE A 69 1.76 -14.62 7.64
N ARG A 70 1.34 -14.52 8.92
CA ARG A 70 0.86 -15.66 9.71
C ARG A 70 -0.55 -16.07 9.33
N SER A 71 -1.43 -15.11 9.07
CA SER A 71 -2.83 -15.37 8.70
C SER A 71 -3.25 -14.56 7.47
N PRO A 72 -2.77 -14.92 6.26
CA PRO A 72 -2.89 -14.09 5.06
C PRO A 72 -4.31 -13.70 4.65
N LEU A 73 -5.27 -14.61 4.79
CA LEU A 73 -6.66 -14.34 4.45
C LEU A 73 -7.37 -13.48 5.49
N LYS A 74 -7.04 -13.65 6.78
CA LYS A 74 -7.65 -12.88 7.88
C LYS A 74 -7.29 -11.40 7.81
N PHE A 75 -6.12 -11.08 7.29
CA PHE A 75 -5.62 -9.70 7.17
C PHE A 75 -5.72 -9.15 5.74
N VAL A 76 -6.43 -9.82 4.83
CA VAL A 76 -6.54 -9.38 3.42
C VAL A 76 -7.11 -7.96 3.30
N SER A 77 -7.94 -7.53 4.27
CA SER A 77 -8.45 -6.17 4.40
C SER A 77 -7.34 -5.11 4.44
N VAL A 78 -6.14 -5.44 4.92
CA VAL A 78 -4.98 -4.53 4.95
C VAL A 78 -4.47 -4.28 3.53
N LEU A 79 -4.33 -5.33 2.71
CA LEU A 79 -3.92 -5.20 1.31
C LEU A 79 -5.02 -4.53 0.47
N LEU A 80 -6.30 -4.81 0.78
CA LEU A 80 -7.44 -4.12 0.19
C LEU A 80 -7.42 -2.61 0.49
N LEU A 81 -7.19 -2.24 1.75
CA LEU A 81 -7.06 -0.84 2.15
C LEU A 81 -5.90 -0.17 1.40
N GLN A 82 -4.76 -0.85 1.27
CA GLN A 82 -3.63 -0.35 0.49
C GLN A 82 -3.95 -0.16 -0.99
N LEU A 83 -4.65 -1.11 -1.61
CA LEU A 83 -5.08 -1.03 -3.00
C LEU A 83 -5.99 0.18 -3.20
N PHE A 84 -7.05 0.32 -2.38
CA PHE A 84 -7.98 1.45 -2.49
C PHE A 84 -7.32 2.79 -2.19
N TYR A 85 -6.51 2.87 -1.15
CA TYR A 85 -5.73 4.07 -0.84
C TYR A 85 -4.88 4.50 -2.05
N LYS A 86 -4.14 3.57 -2.65
CA LYS A 86 -3.28 3.86 -3.80
C LYS A 86 -4.08 4.19 -5.05
N LEU A 87 -5.22 3.54 -5.29
CA LEU A 87 -6.11 3.88 -6.39
C LEU A 87 -6.68 5.29 -6.24
N ILE A 88 -7.18 5.64 -5.05
CA ILE A 88 -7.70 6.98 -4.75
C ILE A 88 -6.61 8.03 -4.96
N LEU A 89 -5.40 7.79 -4.47
CA LEU A 89 -4.30 8.73 -4.65
C LEU A 89 -3.85 8.82 -6.13
N PHE A 90 -3.75 7.69 -6.82
CA PHE A 90 -3.30 7.63 -8.20
C PHE A 90 -4.30 8.32 -9.14
N ILE A 91 -5.60 8.05 -8.98
CA ILE A 91 -6.66 8.62 -9.82
C ILE A 91 -7.01 10.04 -9.37
N GLY A 92 -7.09 10.30 -8.07
CA GLY A 92 -7.54 11.58 -7.53
C GLY A 92 -6.47 12.66 -7.46
N VAL A 93 -5.19 12.29 -7.43
CA VAL A 93 -4.08 13.25 -7.27
C VAL A 93 -3.09 13.16 -8.42
N LEU A 94 -2.51 11.98 -8.67
CA LEU A 94 -1.43 11.84 -9.66
C LEU A 94 -1.92 12.04 -11.09
N LEU A 95 -3.07 11.48 -11.44
CA LEU A 95 -3.64 11.57 -12.79
C LEU A 95 -4.00 13.02 -13.18
N PRO A 96 -4.68 13.83 -12.33
CA PRO A 96 -4.88 15.27 -12.62
C PRO A 96 -3.57 16.06 -12.74
N LEU A 97 -2.58 15.79 -11.87
CA LEU A 97 -1.27 16.46 -11.94
C LEU A 97 -0.53 16.16 -13.25
N PHE A 98 -0.69 14.94 -13.77
CA PHE A 98 -0.15 14.54 -15.05
C PHE A 98 -0.78 15.33 -16.20
N PHE A 99 -2.11 15.41 -16.26
CA PHE A 99 -2.81 16.14 -17.33
C PHE A 99 -2.63 17.67 -17.25
N THR A 100 -2.29 18.21 -16.09
CA THR A 100 -2.05 19.65 -15.91
C THR A 100 -0.61 20.08 -16.20
N ASN A 101 0.26 19.17 -16.65
CA ASN A 101 1.71 19.40 -16.83
C ASN A 101 2.41 19.94 -15.57
N LYS A 102 1.82 19.73 -14.39
CA LYS A 102 2.37 20.11 -13.08
C LYS A 102 2.92 18.90 -12.34
N PHE A 103 3.30 17.85 -13.07
CA PHE A 103 3.75 16.60 -12.48
C PHE A 103 5.17 16.76 -11.92
N PRO A 104 5.36 16.80 -10.60
CA PRO A 104 6.66 17.08 -10.04
C PRO A 104 7.58 15.86 -10.17
N SER A 105 8.87 16.11 -10.36
CA SER A 105 9.87 15.04 -10.58
C SER A 105 9.94 14.03 -9.42
N PHE A 106 9.78 14.49 -8.17
CA PHE A 106 9.74 13.61 -6.99
C PHE A 106 8.54 12.65 -6.98
N ALA A 107 7.45 12.97 -7.68
CA ALA A 107 6.27 12.11 -7.74
C ALA A 107 6.44 10.93 -8.71
N ILE A 108 7.39 11.00 -9.65
CA ILE A 108 7.67 9.92 -10.62
C ILE A 108 8.02 8.60 -9.92
N PRO A 109 9.06 8.53 -9.06
CA PRO A 109 9.40 7.26 -8.39
C PRO A 109 8.26 6.76 -7.51
N MET A 110 7.51 7.66 -6.87
CA MET A 110 6.38 7.30 -6.02
C MET A 110 5.22 6.70 -6.84
N SER A 111 4.91 7.28 -8.00
CA SER A 111 3.92 6.73 -8.93
C SER A 111 4.30 5.34 -9.42
N ILE A 112 5.57 5.10 -9.74
CA ILE A 112 6.05 3.79 -10.17
C ILE A 112 5.86 2.77 -9.04
N ILE A 113 6.27 3.09 -7.81
CA ILE A 113 6.07 2.22 -6.65
C ILE A 113 4.58 1.94 -6.44
N PHE A 114 3.72 2.95 -6.52
CA PHE A 114 2.28 2.76 -6.37
C PHE A 114 1.66 1.90 -7.47
N ALA A 115 2.11 2.03 -8.71
CA ALA A 115 1.70 1.14 -9.79
C ALA A 115 2.08 -0.32 -9.50
N THR A 116 3.30 -0.58 -8.98
CA THR A 116 3.69 -1.96 -8.60
C THR A 116 2.80 -2.55 -7.52
N TYR A 117 2.36 -1.73 -6.55
CA TYR A 117 1.42 -2.17 -5.52
C TYR A 117 0.05 -2.47 -6.10
N ILE A 118 -0.51 -1.56 -6.91
CA ILE A 118 -1.83 -1.74 -7.51
C ILE A 118 -1.86 -3.04 -8.31
N ILE A 119 -0.86 -3.25 -9.18
CA ILE A 119 -0.74 -4.47 -10.00
C ILE A 119 -0.54 -5.70 -9.10
N GLY A 120 0.36 -5.62 -8.12
CA GLY A 120 0.65 -6.71 -7.20
C GLY A 120 -0.57 -7.14 -6.39
N ASP A 121 -1.31 -6.18 -5.84
CA ASP A 121 -2.52 -6.41 -5.05
C ASP A 121 -3.63 -7.01 -5.93
N PHE A 122 -3.84 -6.51 -7.15
CA PHE A 122 -4.80 -7.11 -8.09
C PHE A 122 -4.48 -8.58 -8.43
N ILE A 123 -3.20 -8.94 -8.46
CA ILE A 123 -2.75 -10.30 -8.78
C ILE A 123 -2.80 -11.22 -7.55
N ALA A 124 -2.48 -10.67 -6.36
CA ALA A 124 -2.32 -11.42 -5.13
C ALA A 124 -3.63 -11.61 -4.36
N ILE A 125 -4.51 -10.59 -4.35
CA ILE A 125 -5.74 -10.60 -3.59
C ILE A 125 -6.74 -11.59 -4.20
N PRO A 126 -7.23 -12.59 -3.44
CA PRO A 126 -8.27 -13.49 -3.90
C PRO A 126 -9.64 -12.81 -3.81
N PHE A 127 -9.98 -11.95 -4.77
CA PHE A 127 -11.25 -11.19 -4.76
C PHE A 127 -12.48 -12.08 -4.65
N SER A 128 -12.45 -13.25 -5.27
CA SER A 128 -13.54 -14.23 -5.16
C SER A 128 -13.75 -14.71 -3.73
N TYR A 129 -12.71 -14.84 -2.92
CA TYR A 129 -12.82 -15.18 -1.49
C TYR A 129 -13.44 -14.03 -0.70
N ILE A 130 -13.02 -12.78 -0.96
CA ILE A 130 -13.54 -11.59 -0.26
C ILE A 130 -15.02 -11.36 -0.54
N PHE A 131 -15.44 -11.50 -1.79
CA PHE A 131 -16.82 -11.26 -2.20
C PHE A 131 -17.69 -12.53 -2.18
N THR A 132 -17.17 -13.64 -1.63
CA THR A 132 -18.02 -14.79 -1.36
C THR A 132 -19.02 -14.39 -0.29
N LYS A 133 -20.31 -14.48 -0.64
CA LYS A 133 -21.42 -14.22 0.28
C LYS A 133 -21.22 -15.09 1.53
N GLU A 134 -21.33 -14.51 2.71
CA GLU A 134 -21.57 -15.31 3.93
C GLU A 134 -22.85 -16.10 3.66
N SER A 135 -22.72 -17.41 3.40
CA SER A 135 -23.88 -18.28 3.37
C SER A 135 -24.40 -18.31 4.80
N ASN A 136 -25.57 -17.70 5.01
CA ASN A 136 -26.29 -17.64 6.29
C ASN A 136 -25.99 -18.85 7.19
N GLN A 137 -25.50 -18.57 8.40
CA GLN A 137 -25.63 -19.51 9.52
C GLN A 137 -27.10 -19.84 9.78
#